data_AF-A0A0A9CJD6-F1
#
_entry.id   AF-A0A0A9CJD6-F1
#
_cell.length_a   1.000
_cell.length_b   1.000
_cell.length_c   1.000
_cell.angle_alpha   90.00
_cell.angle_beta   90.00
_cell.angle_gamma   90.00
#
_symmetry.space_group_name_H-M   'P 1'
#
loop_
_entity.id
_entity.type
_entity.pdbx_description
1 polymer ?
#
loop_
_entity_poly.entity_id
_entity_poly.type
_entity_poly.pdbx_seq_one_letter_code
_entity_poly.pdbx_strand_id
1 'polypeptide(L)'
;MELAATNDSEDMELQTRALTEPLPTSQQAYKDHHLYALEKWLHKNQILHPKGPVLGFCKGHPVYPRSCVQTLQSRHGWLREGLQVRENELPAKVVTRPKRTFNAQSFQSNADEDDLKPTLELYGEWQLGPLQLPHAVNGIVPKNERGQVDVWSEKCLPPGTVHLRLPRLFQVAKRLGVDYAPAMVGFDYRSGRCLPVFDGIVVCREFKIAILEAYAEEEEQRQAHERKQEEAQALSRWYQLLCSFVTRQRLKESYETPSEGCGREGPPKTDSIQKNTCSSRRWESETQTRTSRLQTDGMPDPCPAAHDHEHEFPEEDQSFDQETFVRTKRCPCGFSIQVEEL
;
A
#
# COMPACT_ATOMS: atom_id res chain seq x y z
N MET A 1 46.88 6.73 -1.92
CA MET A 1 47.22 5.76 -2.97
C MET A 1 47.85 4.51 -2.38
N GLU A 2 48.65 4.60 -1.29
CA GLU A 2 49.18 3.43 -0.57
C GLU A 2 48.11 2.54 0.11
N LEU A 3 47.05 3.12 0.70
CA LEU A 3 45.98 2.35 1.37
C LEU A 3 45.20 1.42 0.42
N ALA A 4 45.08 1.77 -0.86
CA ALA A 4 44.43 0.92 -1.85
C ALA A 4 45.33 -0.25 -2.27
N ALA A 5 46.64 0.01 -2.44
CA ALA A 5 47.61 -1.02 -2.82
C ALA A 5 47.85 -2.06 -1.71
N THR A 6 47.80 -1.66 -0.43
CA THR A 6 47.89 -2.61 0.70
C THR A 6 46.64 -3.48 0.81
N ASN A 7 45.44 -2.91 0.61
CA ASN A 7 44.19 -3.67 0.55
C ASN A 7 44.21 -4.70 -0.58
N ASP A 8 44.65 -4.33 -1.77
CA ASP A 8 44.69 -5.25 -2.92
C ASP A 8 45.65 -6.43 -2.68
N SER A 9 46.79 -6.20 -2.01
CA SER A 9 47.73 -7.27 -1.67
C SER A 9 47.22 -8.21 -0.58
N GLU A 10 46.55 -7.66 0.44
CA GLU A 10 45.93 -8.44 1.51
C GLU A 10 44.77 -9.28 0.98
N ASP A 11 43.92 -8.71 0.11
CA ASP A 11 42.82 -9.41 -0.53
C ASP A 11 43.32 -10.58 -1.41
N MET A 12 44.43 -10.38 -2.13
CA MET A 12 45.07 -11.44 -2.91
C MET A 12 45.64 -12.56 -2.01
N GLU A 13 46.24 -12.22 -0.87
CA GLU A 13 46.70 -13.20 0.11
C GLU A 13 45.54 -13.98 0.74
N LEU A 14 44.46 -13.30 1.14
CA LEU A 14 43.26 -13.91 1.72
C LEU A 14 42.58 -14.84 0.73
N GLN A 15 42.46 -14.42 -0.54
CA GLN A 15 41.93 -15.26 -1.60
C GLN A 15 42.79 -16.50 -1.85
N THR A 16 44.11 -16.35 -1.80
CA THR A 16 45.05 -17.48 -1.95
C THR A 16 44.92 -18.45 -0.78
N ARG A 17 44.77 -17.96 0.46
CA ARG A 17 44.54 -18.80 1.65
C ARG A 17 43.21 -19.55 1.54
N ALA A 18 42.13 -18.86 1.17
CA ALA A 18 40.82 -19.49 1.01
C ALA A 18 40.81 -20.64 -0.03
N LEU A 19 41.58 -20.52 -1.11
CA LEU A 19 41.70 -21.55 -2.14
C LEU A 19 42.61 -22.73 -1.75
N THR A 20 43.57 -22.50 -0.84
CA THR A 20 44.54 -23.51 -0.39
C THR A 20 44.13 -24.20 0.90
N GLU A 21 43.06 -23.74 1.56
CA GLU A 21 42.49 -24.39 2.73
C GLU A 21 42.04 -25.83 2.42
N PRO A 22 42.33 -26.78 3.32
CA PRO A 22 41.91 -28.16 3.14
C PRO A 22 40.38 -28.27 3.21
N LEU A 23 39.84 -29.27 2.52
CA LEU A 23 38.41 -29.55 2.54
C LEU A 23 37.89 -29.72 3.97
N PRO A 24 36.76 -29.10 4.35
CA PRO A 24 36.19 -29.26 5.67
C PRO A 24 35.98 -30.73 6.03
N THR A 25 36.38 -31.12 7.23
CA THR A 25 36.27 -32.50 7.73
C THR A 25 34.85 -32.83 8.23
N SER A 26 34.09 -31.80 8.62
CA SER A 26 32.70 -31.93 9.06
C SER A 26 31.71 -31.71 7.92
N GLN A 27 30.78 -32.66 7.74
CA GLN A 27 29.69 -32.53 6.76
C GLN A 27 28.86 -31.26 6.96
N GLN A 28 28.69 -30.79 8.20
CA GLN A 28 27.84 -29.63 8.49
C GLN A 28 28.46 -28.30 8.04
N ALA A 29 29.79 -28.23 7.95
CA ALA A 29 30.48 -27.05 7.45
C ALA A 29 30.10 -26.73 5.99
N TYR A 30 29.71 -27.73 5.19
CA TYR A 30 29.36 -27.56 3.77
C TYR A 30 27.98 -26.94 3.52
N LYS A 31 27.13 -26.75 4.54
CA LYS A 31 25.81 -26.13 4.36
C LYS A 31 25.95 -24.68 3.85
N ASP A 32 26.76 -23.91 4.57
CA ASP A 32 26.95 -22.47 4.35
C ASP A 32 28.37 -22.14 3.86
N HIS A 33 29.10 -23.15 3.36
CA HIS A 33 30.44 -22.95 2.84
C HIS A 33 30.41 -22.18 1.51
N HIS A 34 31.28 -21.18 1.39
CA HIS A 34 31.35 -20.29 0.24
C HIS A 34 31.90 -20.97 -1.03
N LEU A 35 32.95 -21.80 -0.93
CA LEU A 35 33.54 -22.51 -2.09
C LEU A 35 32.99 -23.91 -2.39
N TYR A 36 32.44 -24.63 -1.41
CA TYR A 36 32.16 -26.05 -1.54
C TYR A 36 30.72 -26.40 -1.17
N ALA A 37 30.18 -27.45 -1.77
CA ALA A 37 28.86 -27.96 -1.48
C ALA A 37 28.83 -29.49 -1.53
N LEU A 38 27.94 -30.05 -0.74
CA LEU A 38 27.58 -31.47 -0.77
C LEU A 38 26.16 -31.59 -1.29
N GLU A 39 25.93 -32.50 -2.25
CA GLU A 39 24.60 -32.73 -2.85
C GLU A 39 23.52 -33.00 -1.80
N LYS A 40 23.87 -33.76 -0.74
CA LYS A 40 22.99 -34.07 0.40
C LYS A 40 22.49 -32.84 1.17
N TRP A 41 23.28 -31.77 1.20
CA TRP A 41 22.98 -30.56 1.99
C TRP A 41 22.43 -29.42 1.14
N LEU A 42 22.18 -29.63 -0.14
CA LEU A 42 21.54 -28.64 -0.99
C LEU A 42 20.09 -28.42 -0.57
N HIS A 43 19.63 -27.18 -0.72
CA HIS A 43 18.23 -26.87 -0.47
C HIS A 43 17.31 -27.57 -1.47
N LYS A 44 16.04 -27.73 -1.10
CA LYS A 44 15.00 -28.31 -1.98
C LYS A 44 14.93 -27.60 -3.35
N ASN A 45 15.21 -26.30 -3.38
CA ASN A 45 15.17 -25.47 -4.59
C ASN A 45 16.57 -25.28 -5.20
N GLN A 46 17.51 -26.19 -4.96
CA GLN A 46 18.85 -26.15 -5.52
C GLN A 46 19.19 -27.46 -6.22
N ILE A 47 20.10 -27.37 -7.19
CA ILE A 47 20.67 -28.49 -7.92
C ILE A 47 22.11 -28.19 -8.33
N LEU A 48 22.88 -29.23 -8.66
CA LEU A 48 24.19 -29.11 -9.26
C LEU A 48 24.05 -29.05 -10.79
N HIS A 49 24.39 -27.92 -11.40
CA HIS A 49 24.36 -27.75 -12.85
C HIS A 49 25.45 -26.75 -13.35
N PRO A 50 26.27 -27.15 -14.34
CA PRO A 50 26.49 -28.53 -14.78
C PRO A 50 27.04 -29.38 -13.61
N LYS A 51 26.93 -30.71 -13.69
CA LYS A 51 27.58 -31.59 -12.71
C LYS A 51 29.10 -31.45 -12.87
N GLY A 52 29.69 -30.59 -12.05
CA GLY A 52 31.13 -30.29 -12.07
C GLY A 52 32.00 -31.45 -11.58
N PRO A 53 33.34 -31.28 -11.63
CA PRO A 53 34.26 -32.29 -11.14
C PRO A 53 34.09 -32.49 -9.64
N VAL A 54 34.24 -33.74 -9.19
CA VAL A 54 34.26 -34.08 -7.76
C VAL A 54 35.63 -33.66 -7.22
N LEU A 55 35.65 -32.69 -6.30
CA LEU A 55 36.87 -32.14 -5.71
C LEU A 55 37.44 -33.02 -4.59
N GLY A 56 36.60 -33.88 -4.01
CA GLY A 56 36.97 -34.81 -2.97
C GLY A 56 35.76 -35.48 -2.34
N PHE A 57 35.98 -36.16 -1.23
CA PHE A 57 34.93 -36.86 -0.50
C PHE A 57 34.96 -36.47 0.97
N CYS A 58 33.81 -36.07 1.52
CA CYS A 58 33.65 -35.87 2.95
C CYS A 58 32.75 -36.99 3.50
N LYS A 59 33.34 -37.91 4.27
CA LYS A 59 32.63 -39.05 4.87
C LYS A 59 31.77 -39.82 3.85
N GLY A 60 32.31 -40.08 2.67
CA GLY A 60 31.66 -40.82 1.59
C GLY A 60 30.74 -40.03 0.67
N HIS A 61 30.52 -38.72 0.91
CA HIS A 61 29.75 -37.86 0.01
C HIS A 61 30.66 -37.05 -0.92
N PRO A 62 30.39 -37.02 -2.24
CA PRO A 62 31.17 -36.23 -3.19
C PRO A 62 31.01 -34.73 -2.92
N VAL A 63 32.13 -34.02 -2.88
CA VAL A 63 32.22 -32.57 -2.72
C VAL A 63 32.31 -31.93 -4.10
N TYR A 64 31.45 -30.94 -4.32
CA TYR A 64 31.40 -30.15 -5.55
C TYR A 64 31.75 -28.69 -5.25
N PRO A 65 32.25 -27.93 -6.24
CA PRO A 65 32.37 -26.49 -6.10
C PRO A 65 30.99 -25.85 -5.97
N ARG A 66 30.86 -24.86 -5.10
CA ARG A 66 29.62 -24.10 -4.87
C ARG A 66 29.17 -23.34 -6.11
N SER A 67 30.08 -23.00 -7.02
CA SER A 67 29.77 -22.40 -8.33
C SER A 67 28.90 -23.30 -9.23
N CYS A 68 28.87 -24.61 -9.00
CA CYS A 68 27.95 -25.52 -9.68
C CYS A 68 26.56 -25.56 -9.04
N VAL A 69 26.37 -24.98 -7.85
CA VAL A 69 25.07 -24.95 -7.18
C VAL A 69 24.23 -23.86 -7.82
N GLN A 70 23.14 -24.26 -8.46
CA GLN A 70 22.20 -23.36 -9.07
C GLN A 70 20.90 -23.33 -8.28
N THR A 71 20.35 -22.12 -8.13
CA THR A 71 19.03 -21.92 -7.53
C THR A 71 17.95 -22.12 -8.59
N LEU A 72 16.91 -22.84 -8.22
CA LEU A 72 15.77 -23.14 -9.07
C LEU A 72 14.53 -22.39 -8.56
N GLN A 73 13.73 -21.90 -9.49
CA GLN A 73 12.44 -21.28 -9.21
C GLN A 73 11.34 -21.89 -10.08
N SER A 74 10.08 -21.67 -9.68
CA SER A 74 8.95 -22.02 -10.54
C SER A 74 8.90 -21.10 -11.75
N ARG A 75 8.12 -21.48 -12.77
CA ARG A 75 7.89 -20.62 -13.94
C ARG A 75 7.41 -19.23 -13.53
N HIS A 76 6.46 -19.15 -12.58
CA HIS A 76 5.99 -17.88 -12.04
C HIS A 76 7.08 -17.09 -11.30
N GLY A 77 7.97 -17.76 -10.57
CA GLY A 77 9.11 -17.09 -9.90
C GLY A 77 10.00 -16.35 -10.90
N TRP A 78 10.38 -17.03 -11.98
CA TRP A 78 11.20 -16.45 -13.04
C TRP A 78 10.52 -15.30 -13.79
N LEU A 79 9.19 -15.34 -13.96
CA LEU A 79 8.44 -14.22 -14.56
C LEU A 79 8.66 -12.91 -13.80
N ARG A 80 8.80 -12.97 -12.46
CA ARG A 80 9.04 -11.77 -11.64
C ARG A 80 10.40 -11.15 -11.90
N GLU A 81 11.38 -11.96 -12.29
CA GLU A 81 12.73 -11.53 -12.68
C GLU A 81 12.81 -11.08 -14.15
N GLY A 82 11.69 -11.13 -14.89
CA GLY A 82 11.64 -10.81 -16.32
C GLY A 82 12.22 -11.92 -17.20
N LEU A 83 12.18 -13.17 -16.73
CA LEU A 83 12.65 -14.35 -17.45
C LEU A 83 11.49 -15.31 -17.70
N GLN A 84 11.55 -16.03 -18.81
CA GLN A 84 10.57 -17.04 -19.17
C GLN A 84 11.27 -18.35 -19.54
N VAL A 85 10.69 -19.47 -19.12
CA VAL A 85 11.17 -20.80 -19.51
C VAL A 85 11.02 -20.95 -21.03
N ARG A 86 12.07 -21.41 -21.71
CA ARG A 86 12.03 -21.66 -23.15
C ARG A 86 10.98 -22.71 -23.48
N GLU A 87 10.43 -22.64 -24.69
CA GLU A 87 9.44 -23.61 -25.14
C GLU A 87 10.03 -25.03 -25.14
N ASN A 88 9.25 -26.00 -24.67
CA ASN A 88 9.59 -27.42 -24.62
C ASN A 88 10.71 -27.83 -23.64
N GLU A 89 11.15 -26.96 -22.73
CA GLU A 89 12.07 -27.33 -21.65
C GLU A 89 11.37 -28.14 -20.55
N LEU A 90 12.02 -29.23 -20.12
CA LEU A 90 11.56 -30.07 -19.02
C LEU A 90 12.02 -29.49 -17.67
N PRO A 91 11.26 -29.64 -16.58
CA PRO A 91 11.67 -29.14 -15.28
C PRO A 91 12.96 -29.82 -14.80
N ALA A 92 13.94 -29.01 -14.37
CA ALA A 92 15.18 -29.53 -13.79
C ALA A 92 14.95 -30.31 -12.48
N LYS A 93 13.91 -29.93 -11.71
CA LYS A 93 13.55 -30.60 -10.47
C LYS A 93 12.06 -30.47 -10.21
N VAL A 94 11.43 -31.54 -9.73
CA VAL A 94 10.03 -31.54 -9.30
C VAL A 94 9.98 -31.79 -7.80
N VAL A 95 9.31 -30.92 -7.06
CA VAL A 95 9.25 -30.97 -5.59
C VAL A 95 7.80 -31.04 -5.13
N THR A 96 7.47 -31.96 -4.21
CA THR A 96 6.13 -32.03 -3.63
C THR A 96 5.85 -30.82 -2.74
N ARG A 97 4.71 -30.17 -2.97
CA ARG A 97 4.25 -29.07 -2.12
C ARG A 97 3.61 -29.64 -0.85
N PRO A 98 3.90 -29.09 0.34
CA PRO A 98 3.13 -29.44 1.53
C PRO A 98 1.68 -29.02 1.33
N LYS A 99 0.72 -29.88 1.73
CA LYS A 99 -0.70 -29.54 1.68
C LYS A 99 -0.95 -28.30 2.54
N ARG A 100 -1.24 -27.19 1.88
CA ARG A 100 -1.62 -25.95 2.54
C ARG A 100 -3.06 -26.07 3.05
N THR A 101 -3.24 -26.16 4.37
CA THR A 101 -4.54 -25.97 5.02
C THR A 101 -4.84 -24.47 5.08
N PHE A 102 -5.20 -23.86 3.96
CA PHE A 102 -5.67 -22.48 3.93
C PHE A 102 -7.20 -22.47 3.80
N ASN A 103 -7.86 -21.74 4.70
CA ASN A 103 -9.31 -21.63 4.75
C ASN A 103 -9.88 -21.16 3.41
N ALA A 104 -10.92 -21.86 2.94
CA ALA A 104 -11.53 -21.73 1.62
C ALA A 104 -12.10 -20.34 1.26
N GLN A 105 -12.04 -19.35 2.15
CA GLN A 105 -12.58 -18.00 1.92
C GLN A 105 -11.65 -17.05 1.14
N SER A 106 -10.38 -17.39 0.92
CA SER A 106 -9.44 -16.57 0.13
C SER A 106 -9.39 -16.92 -1.37
N PHE A 107 -10.21 -17.88 -1.82
CA PHE A 107 -10.10 -18.54 -3.13
C PHE A 107 -10.71 -17.80 -4.32
N GLN A 108 -11.36 -16.65 -4.14
CA GLN A 108 -12.22 -16.14 -5.21
C GLN A 108 -11.57 -15.28 -6.30
N SER A 109 -10.24 -15.05 -6.33
CA SER A 109 -9.72 -14.20 -7.43
C SER A 109 -8.30 -14.37 -7.95
N ASN A 110 -7.38 -15.11 -7.31
CA ASN A 110 -5.96 -15.07 -7.71
C ASN A 110 -5.21 -16.41 -7.63
N ALA A 111 -5.91 -17.55 -7.60
CA ALA A 111 -5.23 -18.84 -7.65
C ALA A 111 -4.78 -19.12 -9.10
N ASP A 112 -3.49 -18.95 -9.38
CA ASP A 112 -2.88 -19.45 -10.61
C ASP A 112 -3.12 -20.98 -10.69
N GLU A 113 -3.35 -21.51 -11.89
CA GLU A 113 -3.49 -22.97 -12.14
C GLU A 113 -2.35 -23.80 -11.50
N ASP A 114 -1.17 -23.19 -11.37
CA ASP A 114 0.03 -23.78 -10.79
C ASP A 114 -0.09 -23.99 -9.26
N ASP A 115 -1.03 -23.33 -8.59
CA ASP A 115 -1.26 -23.46 -7.14
C ASP A 115 -2.13 -24.67 -6.77
N LEU A 116 -2.83 -25.24 -7.75
CA LEU A 116 -3.68 -26.43 -7.59
C LEU A 116 -2.89 -27.75 -7.72
N LYS A 117 -1.69 -27.72 -8.32
CA LYS A 117 -0.86 -28.91 -8.51
C LYS A 117 -0.18 -29.33 -7.19
N PRO A 118 -0.19 -30.63 -6.83
CA PRO A 118 0.48 -31.13 -5.62
C PRO A 118 2.00 -31.08 -5.72
N THR A 119 2.53 -30.93 -6.93
CA THR A 119 3.96 -30.86 -7.23
C THR A 119 4.30 -29.50 -7.83
N LEU A 120 5.45 -28.97 -7.45
CA LEU A 120 6.04 -27.76 -8.00
C LEU A 120 7.17 -28.11 -8.95
N GLU A 121 7.02 -27.71 -10.19
CA GLU A 121 8.07 -27.77 -11.21
C GLU A 121 9.03 -26.61 -11.02
N LEU A 122 10.32 -26.91 -10.97
CA LEU A 122 11.39 -25.94 -10.79
C LEU A 122 12.36 -25.97 -11.97
N TYR A 123 12.73 -24.78 -12.41
CA TYR A 123 13.59 -24.52 -13.57
C TYR A 123 14.80 -23.72 -13.13
N GLY A 124 15.92 -23.92 -13.79
CA GLY A 124 17.15 -23.16 -13.55
C GLY A 124 17.39 -22.11 -14.64
N GLU A 125 18.28 -21.15 -14.36
CA GLU A 125 18.56 -20.01 -15.26
C GLU A 125 18.95 -20.43 -16.68
N TRP A 126 19.68 -21.54 -16.84
CA TRP A 126 20.11 -22.06 -18.15
C TRP A 126 18.95 -22.51 -19.06
N GLN A 127 17.76 -22.74 -18.49
CA GLN A 127 16.55 -23.14 -19.22
C GLN A 127 15.70 -21.95 -19.66
N LEU A 128 16.14 -20.73 -19.33
CA LEU A 128 15.35 -19.52 -19.50
C LEU A 128 15.79 -18.71 -20.72
N GLY A 129 14.90 -17.82 -21.14
CA GLY A 129 15.17 -16.74 -22.07
C GLY A 129 14.56 -15.43 -21.56
N PRO A 130 14.85 -14.30 -22.24
CA PRO A 130 14.21 -13.03 -21.94
C PRO A 130 12.69 -13.13 -22.09
N LEU A 131 11.94 -12.61 -21.12
CA LEU A 131 10.48 -12.56 -21.18
C LEU A 131 10.02 -11.81 -22.43
N GLN A 132 9.21 -12.47 -23.24
CA GLN A 132 8.65 -11.88 -24.46
C GLN A 132 7.29 -11.24 -24.13
N LEU A 133 7.26 -9.90 -24.08
CA LEU A 133 6.04 -9.14 -23.87
C LEU A 133 5.57 -8.49 -25.18
N PRO A 134 4.25 -8.33 -25.37
CA PRO A 134 3.71 -7.57 -26.50
C PRO A 134 4.29 -6.14 -26.53
N HIS A 135 4.64 -5.64 -27.71
CA HIS A 135 5.13 -4.28 -27.87
C HIS A 135 3.97 -3.28 -27.83
N ALA A 136 4.20 -2.08 -27.30
CA ALA A 136 3.22 -0.98 -27.39
C ALA A 136 3.15 -0.40 -28.81
N VAL A 137 1.95 -0.34 -29.39
CA VAL A 137 1.76 0.11 -30.79
C VAL A 137 0.73 1.22 -30.83
N ASN A 138 1.00 2.28 -31.61
CA ASN A 138 0.10 3.43 -31.80
C ASN A 138 -0.30 4.12 -30.49
N GLY A 139 0.61 4.20 -29.52
CA GLY A 139 0.32 4.82 -28.24
C GLY A 139 -0.57 3.99 -27.31
N ILE A 140 -0.89 2.74 -27.66
CA ILE A 140 -1.70 1.82 -26.85
C ILE A 140 -0.79 0.90 -26.03
N VAL A 141 -1.06 0.85 -24.73
CA VAL A 141 -0.36 -0.03 -23.78
C VAL A 141 -0.99 -1.43 -23.86
N PRO A 142 -0.20 -2.49 -24.09
CA PRO A 142 -0.72 -3.84 -24.09
C PRO A 142 -1.06 -4.26 -22.65
N LYS A 143 -2.31 -4.70 -22.45
CA LYS A 143 -2.87 -5.03 -21.13
C LYS A 143 -3.10 -6.54 -21.04
N ASN A 144 -2.96 -7.08 -19.83
CA ASN A 144 -3.31 -8.46 -19.53
C ASN A 144 -4.85 -8.62 -19.55
N GLU A 145 -5.34 -9.86 -19.42
CA GLU A 145 -6.79 -10.17 -19.41
C GLU A 145 -7.60 -9.37 -18.38
N ARG A 146 -6.94 -8.91 -17.32
CA ARG A 146 -7.51 -8.08 -16.25
C ARG A 146 -7.50 -6.57 -16.54
N GLY A 147 -7.03 -6.15 -17.72
CA GLY A 147 -6.91 -4.75 -18.10
C GLY A 147 -5.76 -3.99 -17.41
N GLN A 148 -4.80 -4.70 -16.82
CA GLN A 148 -3.65 -4.15 -16.10
C GLN A 148 -2.33 -4.67 -16.67
N VAL A 149 -1.20 -4.10 -16.23
CA VAL A 149 0.14 -4.63 -16.51
C VAL A 149 0.78 -5.09 -15.20
N ASP A 150 1.31 -6.31 -15.20
CA ASP A 150 1.99 -6.89 -14.03
C ASP A 150 3.47 -6.46 -14.03
N VAL A 151 3.80 -5.48 -13.19
CA VAL A 151 5.12 -4.82 -13.12
C VAL A 151 5.90 -5.34 -11.93
N TRP A 152 6.40 -6.58 -12.02
CA TRP A 152 7.23 -7.19 -10.97
C TRP A 152 8.64 -6.62 -10.90
N SER A 153 9.19 -6.28 -12.06
CA SER A 153 10.48 -5.59 -12.22
C SER A 153 10.43 -4.72 -13.47
N GLU A 154 11.43 -3.85 -13.66
CA GLU A 154 11.52 -3.01 -14.87
C GLU A 154 11.63 -3.85 -16.16
N LYS A 155 12.13 -5.09 -16.05
CA LYS A 155 12.23 -6.05 -17.16
C LYS A 155 10.87 -6.65 -17.54
N CYS A 156 9.87 -6.54 -16.67
CA CYS A 156 8.50 -6.98 -16.92
C CYS A 156 7.63 -5.91 -17.60
N LEU A 157 8.24 -4.81 -18.05
CA LEU A 157 7.51 -3.77 -18.78
C LEU A 157 7.45 -4.10 -20.28
N PRO A 158 6.26 -3.98 -20.90
CA PRO A 158 6.12 -4.06 -22.34
C PRO A 158 7.10 -3.11 -23.05
N PRO A 159 7.83 -3.59 -24.09
CA PRO A 159 8.70 -2.74 -24.87
C PRO A 159 7.97 -1.50 -25.41
N GLY A 160 8.62 -0.33 -25.29
CA GLY A 160 8.03 0.96 -25.66
C GLY A 160 7.20 1.63 -24.56
N THR A 161 7.06 1.01 -23.39
CA THR A 161 6.34 1.59 -22.25
C THR A 161 7.26 2.04 -21.12
N VAL A 162 6.72 2.84 -20.20
CA VAL A 162 7.38 3.34 -19.00
C VAL A 162 6.42 3.27 -17.82
N HIS A 163 6.93 2.86 -16.66
CA HIS A 163 6.21 2.88 -15.39
C HIS A 163 6.38 4.24 -14.70
N LEU A 164 5.28 4.88 -14.34
CA LEU A 164 5.24 6.14 -13.60
C LEU A 164 4.61 5.92 -12.22
N ARG A 165 5.41 6.07 -11.16
CA ARG A 165 5.04 5.84 -9.75
C ARG A 165 4.70 7.15 -9.05
N LEU A 166 3.63 7.81 -9.48
CA LEU A 166 3.13 9.02 -8.82
C LEU A 166 1.64 8.84 -8.48
N PRO A 167 1.17 9.40 -7.35
CA PRO A 167 -0.23 9.31 -6.98
C PRO A 167 -1.10 10.09 -7.98
N ARG A 168 -2.36 9.68 -8.17
CA ARG A 168 -3.38 10.39 -8.99
C ARG A 168 -3.04 10.57 -10.48
N LEU A 169 -1.99 9.94 -11.00
CA LEU A 169 -1.63 9.95 -12.43
C LEU A 169 -2.79 9.52 -13.36
N PHE A 170 -3.67 8.64 -12.89
CA PHE A 170 -4.89 8.23 -13.60
C PHE A 170 -5.72 9.43 -14.08
N GLN A 171 -5.87 10.46 -13.25
CA GLN A 171 -6.70 11.63 -13.57
C GLN A 171 -6.04 12.48 -14.65
N VAL A 172 -4.72 12.68 -14.55
CA VAL A 172 -3.91 13.40 -15.55
C VAL A 172 -3.97 12.69 -16.90
N ALA A 173 -3.70 11.38 -16.93
CA ALA A 173 -3.70 10.60 -18.17
C ALA A 173 -5.09 10.60 -18.84
N LYS A 174 -6.16 10.48 -18.03
CA LYS A 174 -7.53 10.58 -18.52
C LYS A 174 -7.87 11.96 -19.08
N ARG A 175 -7.42 13.05 -18.44
CA ARG A 175 -7.60 14.43 -18.93
C ARG A 175 -6.89 14.66 -20.27
N LEU A 176 -5.69 14.11 -20.42
CA LEU A 176 -4.90 14.21 -21.66
C LEU A 176 -5.36 13.26 -22.77
N GLY A 177 -6.28 12.33 -22.48
CA GLY A 177 -6.76 11.36 -23.47
C GLY A 177 -5.71 10.31 -23.89
N VAL A 178 -4.71 10.08 -23.05
CA VAL A 178 -3.63 9.11 -23.31
C VAL A 178 -4.04 7.73 -22.79
N ASP A 179 -3.76 6.67 -23.56
CA ASP A 179 -3.97 5.30 -23.09
C ASP A 179 -2.95 4.93 -21.99
N TYR A 180 -3.45 4.33 -20.92
CA TYR A 180 -2.65 3.86 -19.79
C TYR A 180 -3.18 2.53 -19.27
N ALA A 181 -2.31 1.83 -18.54
CA ALA A 181 -2.68 0.65 -17.77
C ALA A 181 -2.30 0.83 -16.29
N PRO A 182 -3.14 0.42 -15.34
CA PRO A 182 -2.74 0.31 -13.94
C PRO A 182 -1.54 -0.65 -13.79
N ALA A 183 -0.54 -0.25 -13.01
CA ALA A 183 0.65 -1.06 -12.76
C ALA A 183 0.48 -1.89 -11.48
N MET A 184 0.27 -3.20 -11.63
CA MET A 184 0.21 -4.13 -10.49
C MET A 184 1.63 -4.55 -10.11
N VAL A 185 2.12 -4.10 -8.95
CA VAL A 185 3.51 -4.31 -8.53
C VAL A 185 3.69 -5.47 -7.56
N GLY A 186 2.59 -5.98 -7.01
CA GLY A 186 2.63 -7.12 -6.11
C GLY A 186 1.31 -7.35 -5.39
N PHE A 187 1.40 -8.06 -4.26
CA PHE A 187 0.24 -8.41 -3.45
C PHE A 187 0.50 -8.07 -1.99
N ASP A 188 -0.52 -7.53 -1.32
CA ASP A 188 -0.52 -7.25 0.11
C ASP A 188 -1.44 -8.25 0.83
N TYR A 189 -0.97 -8.73 1.98
CA TYR A 189 -1.67 -9.70 2.80
C TYR A 189 -2.26 -9.00 4.01
N ARG A 190 -3.51 -8.56 3.90
CA ARG A 190 -4.24 -7.90 4.99
C ARG A 190 -5.46 -8.71 5.40
N SER A 191 -5.64 -8.87 6.70
CA SER A 191 -6.82 -9.52 7.29
C SER A 191 -7.13 -10.90 6.70
N GLY A 192 -6.08 -11.69 6.43
CA GLY A 192 -6.21 -13.04 5.84
C GLY A 192 -6.56 -13.06 4.35
N ARG A 193 -6.58 -11.90 3.67
CA ARG A 193 -6.83 -11.79 2.22
C ARG A 193 -5.57 -11.32 1.49
N CYS A 194 -5.40 -11.79 0.27
CA CYS A 194 -4.32 -11.41 -0.64
C CYS A 194 -4.91 -10.45 -1.70
N LEU A 195 -4.55 -9.17 -1.63
CA LEU A 195 -5.07 -8.12 -2.52
C LEU A 195 -3.96 -7.59 -3.43
N PRO A 196 -4.22 -7.36 -4.73
CA PRO A 196 -3.24 -6.77 -5.63
C PRO A 196 -2.94 -5.32 -5.22
N VAL A 197 -1.66 -4.97 -5.22
CA VAL A 197 -1.17 -3.63 -4.95
C VAL A 197 -0.86 -2.96 -6.28
N PHE A 198 -1.48 -1.81 -6.49
CA PHE A 198 -1.24 -0.96 -7.65
C PHE A 198 -0.39 0.23 -7.24
N ASP A 199 0.67 0.48 -8.00
CA ASP A 199 1.54 1.63 -7.81
C ASP A 199 1.68 2.39 -9.12
N GLY A 200 0.94 3.49 -9.27
CA GLY A 200 0.99 4.33 -10.45
C GLY A 200 0.44 3.68 -11.73
N ILE A 201 0.95 4.11 -12.88
CA ILE A 201 0.46 3.70 -14.22
C ILE A 201 1.61 3.34 -15.16
N VAL A 202 1.33 2.48 -16.14
CA VAL A 202 2.18 2.21 -17.30
C VAL A 202 1.63 2.98 -18.50
N VAL A 203 2.50 3.71 -19.19
CA VAL A 203 2.17 4.53 -20.36
C VAL A 203 3.19 4.32 -21.46
N CYS A 204 2.84 4.63 -22.72
CA CYS A 204 3.81 4.65 -23.80
C CYS A 204 4.88 5.72 -23.56
N ARG A 205 6.13 5.42 -23.94
CA ARG A 205 7.29 6.30 -23.70
C ARG A 205 7.11 7.69 -24.30
N GLU A 206 6.40 7.79 -25.42
CA GLU A 206 6.11 9.02 -26.14
C GLU A 206 5.34 10.05 -25.29
N PHE A 207 4.42 9.58 -24.44
CA PHE A 207 3.57 10.46 -23.62
C PHE A 207 4.15 10.75 -22.23
N LYS A 208 5.32 10.17 -21.90
CA LYS A 208 5.94 10.33 -20.59
C LYS A 208 6.10 11.79 -20.19
N ILE A 209 6.66 12.60 -21.08
CA ILE A 209 7.00 14.00 -20.79
C ILE A 209 5.73 14.82 -20.61
N ALA A 210 4.77 14.71 -21.54
CA ALA A 210 3.50 15.41 -21.48
C ALA A 210 2.70 15.11 -20.19
N ILE A 211 2.70 13.85 -19.73
CA ILE A 211 2.04 13.47 -18.48
C ILE A 211 2.76 14.06 -17.26
N LEU A 212 4.09 14.05 -17.24
CA LEU A 212 4.86 14.60 -16.12
C LEU A 212 4.70 16.11 -15.98
N GLU A 213 4.69 16.85 -17.10
CA GLU A 213 4.43 18.29 -17.12
C GLU A 213 3.03 18.61 -16.61
N ALA A 214 2.00 17.96 -17.18
CA ALA A 214 0.62 18.16 -16.76
C ALA A 214 0.36 17.74 -15.30
N TYR A 215 1.11 16.75 -14.79
CA TYR A 215 1.08 16.36 -13.38
C TYR A 215 1.69 17.45 -12.49
N ALA A 216 2.83 18.02 -12.88
CA ALA A 216 3.48 19.08 -12.12
C ALA A 216 2.61 20.32 -11.98
N GLU A 217 1.95 20.74 -13.06
CA GLU A 217 1.01 21.86 -13.05
C GLU A 217 -0.18 21.61 -12.11
N GLU A 218 -0.77 20.42 -12.15
CA GLU A 218 -1.90 20.06 -11.29
C GLU A 218 -1.51 19.93 -9.82
N GLU A 219 -0.30 19.44 -9.57
CA GLU A 219 0.27 19.36 -8.23
C GLU A 219 0.47 20.76 -7.64
N GLU A 220 0.99 21.72 -8.42
CA GLU A 220 1.15 23.11 -8.00
C GLU A 220 -0.20 23.78 -7.71
N GLN A 221 -1.18 23.60 -8.60
CA GLN A 221 -2.53 24.15 -8.41
C GLN A 221 -3.19 23.60 -7.13
N ARG A 222 -3.03 22.31 -6.88
CA ARG A 222 -3.60 21.69 -5.69
C ARG A 222 -2.91 22.18 -4.42
N GLN A 223 -1.59 22.26 -4.40
CA GLN A 223 -0.86 22.81 -3.26
C GLN A 223 -1.24 24.27 -3.00
N ALA A 224 -1.44 25.08 -4.06
CA ALA A 224 -1.91 26.45 -3.90
C ALA A 224 -3.33 26.52 -3.32
N HIS A 225 -4.21 25.59 -3.69
CA HIS A 225 -5.55 25.49 -3.14
C HIS A 225 -5.55 25.00 -1.69
N GLU A 226 -4.76 23.97 -1.35
CA GLU A 226 -4.56 23.48 0.01
C GLU A 226 -4.03 24.60 0.92
N ARG A 227 -3.01 25.36 0.49
CA ARG A 227 -2.52 26.54 1.22
C ARG A 227 -3.62 27.57 1.48
N LYS A 228 -4.44 27.90 0.48
CA LYS A 228 -5.58 28.83 0.65
C LYS A 228 -6.61 28.29 1.64
N GLN A 229 -6.88 26.99 1.63
CA GLN A 229 -7.79 26.37 2.59
C GLN A 229 -7.23 26.39 4.00
N GLU A 230 -5.94 26.08 4.17
CA GLU A 230 -5.24 26.14 5.46
C GLU A 230 -5.23 27.57 6.01
N GLU A 231 -4.93 28.57 5.16
CA GLU A 231 -5.01 29.99 5.52
C GLU A 231 -6.42 30.38 5.96
N ALA A 232 -7.45 29.99 5.21
CA ALA A 232 -8.84 30.28 5.56
C ALA A 232 -9.25 29.62 6.89
N GLN A 233 -8.83 28.36 7.13
CA GLN A 233 -9.07 27.66 8.38
C GLN A 233 -8.32 28.31 9.55
N ALA A 234 -7.06 28.72 9.35
CA ALA A 234 -6.27 29.43 10.34
C ALA A 234 -6.93 30.76 10.71
N LEU A 235 -7.39 31.54 9.72
CA LEU A 235 -8.12 32.78 9.94
C LEU A 235 -9.43 32.55 10.72
N SER A 236 -10.19 31.52 10.38
CA SER A 236 -11.41 31.16 11.12
C SER A 236 -11.11 30.80 12.58
N ARG A 237 -10.06 30.01 12.82
CA ARG A 237 -9.64 29.65 14.19
C ARG A 237 -9.13 30.86 14.97
N TRP A 238 -8.39 31.76 14.33
CA TRP A 238 -7.95 33.02 14.92
C TRP A 238 -9.12 33.93 15.28
N TYR A 239 -10.11 34.03 14.40
CA TYR A 239 -11.32 34.79 14.67
C TYR A 239 -12.07 34.23 15.89
N GLN A 240 -12.26 32.91 15.95
CA GLN A 240 -12.86 32.24 17.11
C GLN A 240 -12.08 32.50 18.41
N LEU A 241 -10.74 32.42 18.37
CA LEU A 241 -9.88 32.72 19.51
C LEU A 241 -10.08 34.16 20.01
N LEU A 242 -10.05 35.14 19.09
CA LEU A 242 -10.24 36.55 19.44
C LEU A 242 -11.64 36.82 19.98
N CYS A 243 -12.69 36.25 19.38
CA CYS A 243 -14.05 36.35 19.91
C CYS A 243 -14.14 35.74 21.31
N SER A 244 -13.49 34.60 21.56
CA SER A 244 -13.45 33.97 22.89
C SER A 244 -12.74 34.86 23.92
N PHE A 245 -11.64 35.54 23.52
CA PHE A 245 -10.91 36.45 24.38
C PHE A 245 -11.75 37.68 24.74
N VAL A 246 -12.38 38.32 23.75
CA VAL A 246 -13.29 39.47 23.96
C VAL A 246 -14.45 39.08 24.87
N THR A 247 -15.02 37.89 24.67
CA THR A 247 -16.12 37.38 25.52
C THR A 247 -15.65 37.17 26.95
N ARG A 248 -14.48 36.56 27.17
CA ARG A 248 -13.88 36.39 28.50
C ARG A 248 -13.59 37.72 29.18
N GLN A 249 -13.08 38.70 28.44
CA GLN A 249 -12.80 40.03 28.98
C GLN A 249 -14.09 40.73 29.43
N ARG A 250 -15.13 40.73 28.60
CA ARG A 250 -16.45 41.27 28.97
C ARG A 250 -17.02 40.61 30.21
N LEU A 251 -16.93 39.27 30.30
CA LEU A 251 -17.37 38.54 31.49
C LEU A 251 -16.59 39.01 32.72
N LYS A 252 -15.25 39.08 32.64
CA LYS A 252 -14.41 39.53 33.75
C LYS A 252 -14.80 40.93 34.24
N GLU A 253 -14.98 41.89 33.33
CA GLU A 253 -15.42 43.26 33.64
C GLU A 253 -16.82 43.29 34.30
N SER A 254 -17.70 42.36 33.92
CA SER A 254 -19.07 42.26 34.49
C SER A 254 -19.10 41.69 35.92
N TYR A 255 -18.09 40.90 36.30
CA TYR A 255 -17.99 40.27 37.62
C TYR A 255 -17.02 40.99 38.57
N GLU A 256 -16.11 41.84 38.06
CA GLU A 256 -15.16 42.62 38.86
C GLU A 256 -15.73 43.92 39.45
N THR A 257 -16.95 44.33 39.10
CA THR A 257 -17.65 45.42 39.81
C THR A 257 -18.05 44.96 41.21
N PRO A 258 -17.48 45.53 42.30
CA PRO A 258 -17.92 45.23 43.65
C PRO A 258 -19.34 45.79 43.82
N SER A 259 -20.27 44.90 44.14
CA SER A 259 -21.60 45.28 44.62
C SER A 259 -21.47 46.01 45.95
N GLU A 260 -21.36 47.33 45.92
CA GLU A 260 -21.74 48.17 47.06
C GLU A 260 -23.12 48.80 46.79
N GLY A 261 -24.10 48.39 47.60
CA GLY A 261 -25.17 49.29 48.05
C GLY A 261 -26.54 49.25 47.33
N CYS A 262 -27.40 48.35 47.80
CA CYS A 262 -28.79 48.59 48.22
C CYS A 262 -29.82 49.30 47.28
N GLY A 263 -30.85 48.54 46.88
CA GLY A 263 -32.26 48.84 47.20
C GLY A 263 -33.12 49.79 46.33
N ARG A 264 -34.11 49.18 45.63
CA ARG A 264 -35.43 49.68 45.10
C ARG A 264 -35.37 50.92 44.16
N GLU A 265 -36.14 51.08 43.09
CA GLU A 265 -37.57 50.85 42.79
C GLU A 265 -37.76 50.64 41.25
N GLY A 266 -38.89 50.03 40.81
CA GLY A 266 -39.29 50.00 39.38
C GLY A 266 -39.69 51.41 38.86
N PRO A 267 -40.21 51.65 37.62
CA PRO A 267 -40.90 50.78 36.61
C PRO A 267 -40.45 51.15 35.15
N PRO A 268 -41.28 51.32 34.08
CA PRO A 268 -42.23 50.48 33.31
C PRO A 268 -41.84 50.20 31.81
N LYS A 269 -42.63 49.34 31.13
CA LYS A 269 -43.05 49.25 29.69
C LYS A 269 -42.09 49.57 28.50
N THR A 270 -41.97 48.57 27.60
CA THR A 270 -42.00 48.55 26.08
C THR A 270 -41.46 49.76 25.29
N ASP A 271 -40.59 49.63 24.28
CA ASP A 271 -40.87 49.03 22.95
C ASP A 271 -39.59 48.76 22.09
N SER A 272 -39.68 47.68 21.30
CA SER A 272 -39.06 47.36 19.99
C SER A 272 -37.77 48.06 19.50
N ILE A 273 -36.70 47.28 19.22
CA ILE A 273 -35.93 47.37 17.96
C ILE A 273 -35.49 45.96 17.52
N GLN A 274 -35.96 45.55 16.35
CA GLN A 274 -35.61 44.34 15.60
C GLN A 274 -34.10 44.28 15.29
N LYS A 275 -33.49 43.09 15.37
CA LYS A 275 -32.29 42.76 14.59
C LYS A 275 -32.52 41.52 13.75
N ASN A 276 -32.62 41.82 12.46
CA ASN A 276 -32.70 40.93 11.31
C ASN A 276 -31.59 39.86 11.34
N THR A 277 -32.01 38.62 11.19
CA THR A 277 -31.22 37.54 10.60
C THR A 277 -31.11 37.82 9.10
N CYS A 278 -29.89 38.13 8.63
CA CYS A 278 -29.59 38.19 7.20
C CYS A 278 -29.00 36.85 6.76
N SER A 279 -29.81 36.13 6.00
CA SER A 279 -29.42 34.97 5.20
C SER A 279 -28.65 35.44 3.95
N SER A 280 -27.53 34.78 3.65
CA SER A 280 -26.92 34.76 2.32
C SER A 280 -26.71 33.28 1.95
N ARG A 281 -27.74 32.65 1.36
CA ARG A 281 -27.87 32.42 -0.10
C ARG A 281 -26.59 31.93 -0.78
N ARG A 282 -26.53 30.60 -0.83
CA ARG A 282 -25.83 29.77 -1.80
C ARG A 282 -26.31 30.11 -3.21
N TRP A 283 -25.37 30.44 -4.10
CA TRP A 283 -25.60 30.45 -5.54
C TRP A 283 -25.43 29.01 -6.05
N GLU A 284 -26.51 28.40 -6.50
CA GLU A 284 -26.48 27.24 -7.40
C GLU A 284 -26.92 27.74 -8.78
N SER A 285 -26.11 27.45 -9.80
CA SER A 285 -26.46 27.67 -11.21
C SER A 285 -26.89 26.32 -11.79
N GLU A 286 -28.04 26.37 -12.46
CA GLU A 286 -28.75 25.27 -13.08
C GLU A 286 -27.93 24.61 -14.21
N THR A 287 -28.00 23.28 -14.32
CA THR A 287 -28.12 22.64 -15.63
C THR A 287 -29.13 21.48 -15.57
N GLN A 288 -29.99 21.49 -16.58
CA GLN A 288 -31.20 20.71 -16.75
C GLN A 288 -30.93 19.21 -16.90
N THR A 289 -31.85 18.37 -16.42
CA THR A 289 -32.18 17.13 -17.14
C THR A 289 -33.60 16.69 -16.87
N ARG A 290 -34.31 16.43 -17.98
CA ARG A 290 -35.73 16.02 -18.06
C ARG A 290 -35.90 14.58 -17.59
N THR A 291 -37.06 14.36 -16.98
CA THR A 291 -37.63 13.09 -16.54
C THR A 291 -37.90 12.09 -17.68
N SER A 292 -37.65 10.80 -17.42
CA SER A 292 -38.43 9.69 -17.98
C SER A 292 -38.46 8.49 -17.03
N ARG A 293 -39.67 7.94 -16.89
CA ARG A 293 -40.15 6.86 -15.99
C ARG A 293 -39.58 5.47 -16.34
N LEU A 294 -39.48 4.57 -15.34
CA LEU A 294 -40.24 3.30 -15.19
C LEU A 294 -39.62 2.34 -14.13
N GLN A 295 -40.46 1.88 -13.18
CA GLN A 295 -40.65 0.53 -12.56
C GLN A 295 -39.42 -0.36 -12.21
N THR A 296 -39.34 -1.18 -11.15
CA THR A 296 -40.14 -1.65 -9.99
C THR A 296 -39.21 -2.47 -9.06
N ASP A 297 -39.69 -2.75 -7.84
CA ASP A 297 -39.38 -3.90 -6.94
C ASP A 297 -38.30 -3.78 -5.83
N GLY A 298 -38.79 -3.81 -4.58
CA GLY A 298 -38.37 -4.82 -3.59
C GLY A 298 -37.55 -4.43 -2.33
N MET A 299 -38.24 -3.96 -1.27
CA MET A 299 -37.94 -4.14 0.19
C MET A 299 -36.66 -3.54 0.82
N PRO A 300 -36.55 -3.40 2.16
CA PRO A 300 -37.51 -3.04 3.22
C PRO A 300 -37.12 -1.70 3.93
N ASP A 301 -37.96 -1.23 4.85
CA ASP A 301 -37.88 0.06 5.56
C ASP A 301 -36.50 0.42 6.17
N PRO A 302 -35.99 1.65 5.93
CA PRO A 302 -34.90 2.22 6.72
C PRO A 302 -35.42 2.82 8.03
N CYS A 303 -34.72 2.46 9.12
CA CYS A 303 -34.89 2.97 10.48
C CYS A 303 -35.06 4.51 10.54
N PRO A 304 -35.88 5.03 11.47
CA PRO A 304 -36.24 6.44 11.50
C PRO A 304 -35.07 7.33 11.95
N ALA A 305 -34.70 8.24 11.07
CA ALA A 305 -34.09 9.55 11.29
C ALA A 305 -33.26 9.73 12.58
N ALA A 306 -31.92 9.72 12.41
CA ALA A 306 -31.00 10.38 13.32
C ALA A 306 -31.45 11.84 13.52
N HIS A 307 -32.08 12.11 14.67
CA HIS A 307 -32.37 13.47 15.09
C HIS A 307 -31.04 14.09 15.53
N ASP A 308 -30.61 15.15 14.85
CA ASP A 308 -29.56 16.05 15.34
C ASP A 308 -30.04 16.65 16.66
N HIS A 309 -29.67 16.03 17.77
CA HIS A 309 -29.84 16.54 19.13
C HIS A 309 -28.49 16.47 19.83
N GLU A 310 -28.29 17.36 20.79
CA GLU A 310 -27.09 17.38 21.60
C GLU A 310 -27.10 16.17 22.53
N HIS A 311 -26.05 15.34 22.46
CA HIS A 311 -25.97 14.10 23.24
C HIS A 311 -25.68 14.42 24.71
N GLU A 312 -26.71 14.29 25.54
CA GLU A 312 -26.58 14.38 26.99
C GLU A 312 -26.41 12.97 27.59
N PHE A 313 -25.52 12.83 28.58
CA PHE A 313 -25.15 11.56 29.20
C PHE A 313 -25.42 11.58 30.72
N PRO A 314 -26.65 11.29 31.16
CA PRO A 314 -27.02 11.27 32.58
C PRO A 314 -26.16 10.29 33.38
N GLU A 315 -25.91 10.57 34.66
CA GLU A 315 -25.09 9.71 35.53
C GLU A 315 -25.71 8.31 35.74
N GLU A 316 -27.04 8.21 35.67
CA GLU A 316 -27.78 6.95 35.82
C GLU A 316 -27.54 5.96 34.66
N ASP A 317 -27.11 6.47 33.50
CA ASP A 317 -26.85 5.70 32.27
C ASP A 317 -25.34 5.48 32.00
N GLN A 318 -24.52 5.60 33.05
CA GLN A 318 -23.08 5.34 33.00
C GLN A 318 -22.74 4.02 33.70
N SER A 319 -21.99 3.15 33.03
CA SER A 319 -21.49 1.90 33.59
C SER A 319 -19.96 1.89 33.59
N PHE A 320 -19.35 1.55 34.73
CA PHE A 320 -17.90 1.44 34.87
C PHE A 320 -17.49 -0.02 35.01
N ASP A 321 -16.53 -0.45 34.21
CA ASP A 321 -15.92 -1.78 34.28
C ASP A 321 -14.60 -1.70 35.07
N GLN A 322 -14.55 -2.40 36.21
CA GLN A 322 -13.40 -2.39 37.12
C GLN A 322 -12.21 -3.23 36.62
N GLU A 323 -12.42 -4.16 35.69
CA GLU A 323 -11.33 -4.99 35.14
C GLU A 323 -10.58 -4.27 34.02
N THR A 324 -11.30 -3.50 33.21
CA THR A 324 -10.75 -2.80 32.05
C THR A 324 -10.51 -1.31 32.29
N PHE A 325 -10.96 -0.78 33.43
CA PHE A 325 -10.96 0.66 33.76
C PHE A 325 -11.67 1.52 32.70
N VAL A 326 -12.66 0.95 32.02
CA VAL A 326 -13.44 1.63 30.98
C VAL A 326 -14.80 2.07 31.53
N ARG A 327 -15.11 3.35 31.35
CA ARG A 327 -16.44 3.91 31.61
C ARG A 327 -17.22 4.05 30.32
N THR A 328 -18.37 3.38 30.24
CA THR A 328 -19.32 3.53 29.13
C THR A 328 -20.41 4.52 29.52
N LYS A 329 -20.62 5.57 28.72
CA LYS A 329 -21.70 6.55 28.88
C LYS A 329 -22.70 6.37 27.75
N ARG A 330 -24.00 6.28 28.07
CA ARG A 330 -25.07 6.10 27.08
C ARG A 330 -26.00 7.31 27.06
N CYS A 331 -26.41 7.71 25.85
CA CYS A 331 -27.43 8.71 25.61
C CYS A 331 -28.77 7.98 25.35
N PRO A 332 -29.92 8.52 25.79
CA PRO A 332 -31.23 7.89 25.57
C PRO A 332 -31.60 7.63 24.11
N CYS A 333 -30.94 8.29 23.15
CA CYS A 333 -31.09 8.03 21.72
C CYS A 333 -30.39 6.74 21.24
N GLY A 334 -29.69 6.02 22.12
CA GLY A 334 -28.96 4.81 21.80
C GLY A 334 -27.49 5.02 21.40
N PHE A 335 -27.01 6.26 21.38
CA PHE A 335 -25.59 6.57 21.17
C PHE A 335 -24.78 6.31 22.45
N SER A 336 -23.63 5.64 22.36
CA SER A 336 -22.77 5.35 23.52
C SER A 336 -21.30 5.65 23.23
N ILE A 337 -20.60 6.19 24.21
CA ILE A 337 -19.16 6.47 24.16
C ILE A 337 -18.44 5.76 25.31
N GLN A 338 -17.24 5.26 25.04
CA GLN A 338 -16.37 4.60 26.03
C GLN A 338 -15.14 5.47 26.30
N VAL A 339 -14.80 5.64 27.56
CA VAL A 339 -13.65 6.43 28.02
C VAL A 339 -12.85 5.59 29.01
N GLU A 340 -11.56 5.40 28.75
CA GLU A 340 -10.61 4.78 29.69
C GLU A 340 -10.24 5.80 30.78
N GLU A 341 -10.45 5.44 32.05
CA GLU A 341 -10.03 6.25 33.20
C GLU A 341 -8.75 5.64 33.80
N LEU A 342 -7.63 6.38 33.74
CA LEU A 342 -6.31 5.98 34.26
C LEU A 342 -6.20 6.07 35.78
#